data_AF-A0A3A9ZSQ5-F1
#
_entry.id   AF-A0A3A9ZSQ5-F1
#
_cell.length_a   1.000
_cell.length_b   1.000
_cell.length_c   1.000
_cell.angle_alpha   90.00
_cell.angle_beta   90.00
_cell.angle_gamma   90.00
#
_symmetry.space_group_name_H-M   'P 1'
#
loop_
_entity.id
_entity.type
_entity.pdbx_description
1 polymer ?
#
loop_
_entity_poly.entity_id
_entity_poly.type
_entity_poly.pdbx_seq_one_letter_code
_entity_poly.pdbx_strand_id
1 'polypeptide(L)'
;MTAVAVTAFGLAWWLGLYLLARNPRQPVLCRAGVGLLAYALVLACDGLAVAAQGAVARRLTEVGGGLAHLPALAWTGVLLALLPEPVALRARLDRAWRLVAPVLGATLVALGATGSLTGAPARTVAGAAVLLPLLGVYVLVLRHRRALRPAGPAGVTVVVTLLLGLGLSLVLLPGDLLPRAVALGAVGLDLALLGVAVAAFDAFAEGETLRADMARSALAAGVATALFGGQVAVALLVAPRAGTAVVALLFGTVAAAIAVQVLASPFQNALDRLVFTGSPTVARTRAELRSAADALPRRDDATRLAALDEAEFARLTRRALSHYGDLGRLVASPLTAHPEIDKRLAARGVDDQPVERAAELKGLLLESIVRLKPRDGEFGTSAEWRYYNALYFSYVVGIRPYRRHVETRGLDTPGREALGWFRRDVPERTLHNWQNAAARLVATDLRSRL
;
A
#
# COMPACT_ATOMS: atom_id res chain seq x y z
N MET A 1 -12.12 4.51 31.44
CA MET A 1 -12.63 5.38 30.34
C MET A 1 -11.52 5.89 29.44
N THR A 2 -10.46 6.50 29.97
CA THR A 2 -9.35 7.06 29.16
C THR A 2 -8.67 6.01 28.25
N ALA A 3 -8.41 4.81 28.74
CA ALA A 3 -7.82 3.73 27.92
C ALA A 3 -8.70 3.35 26.71
N VAL A 4 -10.02 3.27 26.90
CA VAL A 4 -10.97 2.97 25.82
C VAL A 4 -10.99 4.11 24.80
N ALA A 5 -11.04 5.36 25.26
CA ALA A 5 -11.02 6.53 24.39
C ALA A 5 -9.73 6.63 23.57
N VAL A 6 -8.57 6.36 24.19
CA VAL A 6 -7.26 6.37 23.52
C VAL A 6 -7.14 5.22 22.52
N THR A 7 -7.71 4.05 22.82
CA THR A 7 -7.71 2.91 21.89
C THR A 7 -8.60 3.20 20.68
N ALA A 8 -9.83 3.68 20.91
CA ALA A 8 -10.73 4.09 19.83
C ALA A 8 -10.15 5.23 18.98
N PHE A 9 -9.47 6.18 19.63
CA PHE A 9 -8.73 7.25 18.98
C PHE A 9 -7.62 6.70 18.09
N GLY A 10 -6.77 5.82 18.64
CA GLY A 10 -5.66 5.22 17.90
C GLY A 10 -6.14 4.45 16.68
N LEU A 11 -7.20 3.65 16.81
CA LEU A 11 -7.79 2.91 15.70
C LEU A 11 -8.34 3.85 14.61
N ALA A 12 -9.12 4.85 14.99
CA ALA A 12 -9.69 5.81 14.03
C ALA A 12 -8.61 6.65 13.34
N TRP A 13 -7.62 7.12 14.10
CA TRP A 13 -6.50 7.89 13.61
C TRP A 13 -5.64 7.08 12.65
N TRP A 14 -5.28 5.85 13.02
CA TRP A 14 -4.53 4.93 12.17
C TRP A 14 -5.28 4.64 10.88
N LEU A 15 -6.54 4.21 10.97
CA LEU A 15 -7.33 3.88 9.78
C LEU A 15 -7.52 5.11 8.89
N GLY A 16 -7.78 6.28 9.48
CA GLY A 16 -7.93 7.53 8.73
C GLY A 16 -6.68 7.91 7.94
N LEU A 17 -5.50 7.84 8.58
CA LEU A 17 -4.22 8.09 7.91
C LEU A 17 -3.89 7.00 6.87
N TYR A 18 -4.19 5.74 7.17
CA TYR A 18 -3.89 4.62 6.28
C TYR A 18 -4.65 4.74 4.96
N LEU A 19 -5.95 5.07 5.02
CA LEU A 19 -6.77 5.26 3.82
C LEU A 19 -6.30 6.45 2.97
N LEU A 20 -5.86 7.55 3.61
CA LEU A 20 -5.32 8.72 2.90
C LEU A 20 -3.97 8.44 2.25
N ALA A 21 -3.09 7.72 2.95
CA ALA A 21 -1.75 7.40 2.47
C ALA A 21 -1.78 6.41 1.30
N ARG A 22 -2.73 5.48 1.31
CA ARG A 22 -2.76 4.38 0.35
C ARG A 22 -3.09 4.83 -1.08
N ASN A 23 -4.18 5.55 -1.29
CA ASN A 23 -4.52 6.06 -2.61
C ASN A 23 -5.23 7.42 -2.54
N PRO A 24 -4.49 8.54 -2.56
CA PRO A 24 -5.05 9.88 -2.44
C PRO A 24 -5.91 10.28 -3.65
N ARG A 25 -5.88 9.50 -4.73
CA ARG A 25 -6.70 9.75 -5.94
C ARG A 25 -8.09 9.12 -5.84
N GLN A 26 -8.30 8.16 -4.94
CA GLN A 26 -9.59 7.50 -4.79
C GLN A 26 -10.50 8.30 -3.85
N PRO A 27 -11.59 8.91 -4.34
CA PRO A 27 -12.40 9.82 -3.55
C PRO A 27 -13.08 9.14 -2.35
N VAL A 28 -13.42 7.85 -2.49
CA VAL A 28 -13.99 7.04 -1.39
C VAL A 28 -13.03 6.99 -0.21
N LEU A 29 -11.77 6.62 -0.44
CA LEU A 29 -10.75 6.48 0.62
C LEU A 29 -10.42 7.83 1.24
N CYS A 30 -10.28 8.88 0.43
CA CYS A 30 -10.00 10.21 0.96
C CYS A 30 -11.11 10.73 1.87
N ARG A 31 -12.36 10.59 1.44
CA ARG A 31 -13.53 11.07 2.22
C ARG A 31 -13.73 10.23 3.48
N ALA A 32 -13.58 8.91 3.39
CA ALA A 32 -13.62 8.03 4.55
C ALA A 32 -12.50 8.38 5.55
N GLY A 33 -11.28 8.57 5.06
CA GLY A 33 -10.12 8.97 5.87
C GLY A 33 -10.33 10.30 6.59
N VAL A 34 -10.80 11.34 5.89
CA VAL A 34 -11.13 12.64 6.51
C VAL A 34 -12.20 12.49 7.60
N GLY A 35 -13.25 11.70 7.35
CA GLY A 35 -14.28 11.44 8.36
C GLY A 35 -13.73 10.75 9.61
N LEU A 36 -12.85 9.78 9.43
CA LEU A 36 -12.19 9.05 10.53
C LEU A 36 -11.22 9.93 11.33
N LEU A 37 -10.46 10.80 10.67
CA LEU A 37 -9.58 11.75 11.34
C LEU A 37 -10.38 12.78 12.14
N ALA A 38 -11.45 13.33 11.56
CA ALA A 38 -12.32 14.25 12.27
C ALA A 38 -12.97 13.57 13.49
N TYR A 39 -13.38 12.31 13.34
CA TYR A 39 -13.88 11.50 14.44
C TYR A 39 -12.83 11.29 15.55
N ALA A 40 -11.59 10.96 15.19
CA ALA A 40 -10.51 10.84 16.17
C ALA A 40 -10.28 12.16 16.94
N LEU A 41 -10.36 13.31 16.25
CA LEU A 41 -10.26 14.61 16.92
C LEU A 41 -11.40 14.84 17.93
N VAL A 42 -12.63 14.39 17.62
CA VAL A 42 -13.75 14.43 18.58
C VAL A 42 -13.42 13.62 19.83
N LEU A 43 -12.89 12.40 19.68
CA LEU A 43 -12.46 11.58 20.81
C LEU A 43 -11.34 12.23 21.65
N ALA A 44 -10.39 12.89 21.00
CA ALA A 44 -9.33 13.61 21.69
C ALA A 44 -9.89 14.81 22.48
N CYS A 45 -10.77 15.61 21.87
CA CYS A 45 -11.47 16.70 22.56
C CYS A 45 -12.27 16.19 23.76
N ASP A 46 -12.98 15.07 23.59
CA ASP A 46 -13.77 14.41 24.63
C ASP A 46 -12.89 13.98 25.82
N GLY A 47 -11.82 13.25 25.54
CA GLY A 47 -10.88 12.77 26.56
C GLY A 47 -10.15 13.91 27.28
N LEU A 48 -9.79 14.97 26.55
CA LEU A 48 -9.17 16.17 27.12
C LEU A 48 -10.16 16.97 27.96
N ALA A 49 -11.42 17.08 27.54
CA ALA A 49 -12.44 17.80 28.28
C ALA A 49 -12.72 17.15 29.64
N VAL A 50 -12.69 15.81 29.71
CA VAL A 50 -12.84 15.05 30.97
C VAL A 50 -11.67 15.30 31.93
N ALA A 51 -10.44 15.45 31.40
CA ALA A 51 -9.25 15.71 32.20
C ALA A 51 -9.07 17.20 32.57
N ALA A 52 -9.75 18.10 31.85
CA ALA A 52 -9.67 19.53 32.03
C ALA A 52 -10.67 20.07 33.05
N GLN A 53 -10.44 21.31 33.49
CA GLN A 53 -11.32 22.04 34.40
C GLN A 53 -11.68 23.42 33.85
N GLY A 54 -12.79 23.98 34.33
CA GLY A 54 -13.19 25.37 34.08
C GLY A 54 -13.38 25.70 32.59
N ALA A 55 -12.80 26.83 32.16
CA ALA A 55 -12.95 27.34 30.80
C ALA A 55 -12.35 26.43 29.73
N VAL A 56 -11.26 25.72 30.05
CA VAL A 56 -10.57 24.82 29.10
C VAL A 56 -11.47 23.62 28.76
N ALA A 57 -12.08 22.99 29.77
CA ALA A 57 -13.02 21.88 29.55
C ALA A 57 -14.23 22.28 28.70
N ARG A 58 -14.74 23.50 28.94
CA ARG A 58 -15.85 24.06 28.16
C ARG A 58 -15.46 24.28 26.70
N ARG A 59 -14.31 24.91 26.44
CA ARG A 59 -13.79 25.13 25.09
C ARG A 59 -13.57 23.83 24.33
N LEU A 60 -13.03 22.80 24.99
CA LEU A 60 -12.81 21.49 24.37
C LEU A 60 -14.13 20.81 24.00
N THR A 61 -15.15 20.91 24.87
CA THR A 61 -16.49 20.41 24.58
C THR A 61 -17.15 21.15 23.41
N GLU A 62 -17.03 22.48 23.39
CA GLU A 62 -17.54 23.36 22.32
C GLU A 62 -16.92 23.02 20.95
N VAL A 63 -15.59 22.92 20.90
CA VAL A 63 -14.84 22.53 19.69
C VAL A 63 -15.19 21.10 19.28
N GLY A 64 -15.25 20.16 20.22
CA GLY A 64 -15.63 18.77 19.97
C GLY A 64 -17.04 18.64 19.38
N GLY A 65 -17.99 19.44 19.86
CA GLY A 65 -19.36 19.50 19.32
C GLY A 65 -19.41 19.98 17.87
N GLY A 66 -18.60 20.97 17.50
CA GLY A 66 -18.46 21.40 16.10
C GLY A 66 -17.87 20.28 15.22
N LEU A 67 -16.77 19.69 15.67
CA LEU A 67 -16.08 18.60 14.96
C LEU A 67 -16.95 17.35 14.76
N ALA A 68 -17.88 17.06 15.67
CA ALA A 68 -18.76 15.89 15.62
C ALA A 68 -19.65 15.82 14.36
N HIS A 69 -19.82 16.93 13.65
CA HIS A 69 -20.60 16.98 12.42
C HIS A 69 -19.79 16.60 11.17
N LEU A 70 -18.46 16.72 11.22
CA LEU A 70 -17.59 16.47 10.07
C LEU A 70 -17.61 15.01 9.58
N PRO A 71 -17.64 13.98 10.46
CA PRO A 71 -17.71 12.59 10.00
C PRO A 71 -18.96 12.31 9.17
N ALA A 72 -20.14 12.75 9.63
CA ALA A 72 -21.39 12.58 8.90
C ALA A 72 -21.37 13.30 7.53
N LEU A 73 -20.75 14.48 7.47
CA LEU A 73 -20.58 15.23 6.23
C LEU A 73 -19.63 14.52 5.25
N ALA A 74 -18.50 14.01 5.75
CA ALA A 74 -17.52 13.24 5.01
C ALA A 74 -18.12 11.93 4.47
N TRP A 75 -18.86 11.20 5.30
CA TRP A 75 -19.53 9.95 4.93
C TRP A 75 -20.66 10.14 3.94
N THR A 76 -21.35 11.28 3.94
CA THR A 76 -22.26 11.64 2.84
C THR A 76 -21.53 11.61 1.50
N GLY A 77 -20.29 12.14 1.46
CA GLY A 77 -19.44 12.08 0.29
C GLY A 77 -18.96 10.66 -0.05
N VAL A 78 -18.72 9.80 0.94
CA VAL A 78 -18.42 8.37 0.73
C VAL A 78 -19.59 7.68 0.04
N LEU A 79 -20.81 7.86 0.55
CA LEU A 79 -22.02 7.26 -0.02
C LEU A 79 -22.28 7.75 -1.45
N LEU A 80 -22.03 9.04 -1.74
CA LEU A 80 -22.13 9.58 -3.10
C LEU A 80 -21.12 8.95 -4.06
N ALA A 81 -19.91 8.68 -3.58
CA ALA A 81 -18.87 8.04 -4.39
C ALA A 81 -19.16 6.55 -4.65
N LEU A 82 -19.92 5.89 -3.77
CA LEU A 82 -20.38 4.51 -3.95
C LEU A 82 -21.56 4.38 -4.91
N LEU A 83 -22.29 5.45 -5.25
CA LEU A 83 -23.41 5.36 -6.19
C LEU A 83 -22.95 4.89 -7.58
N PRO A 84 -23.72 4.01 -8.27
CA PRO A 84 -23.40 3.56 -9.62
C PRO A 84 -23.31 4.72 -10.62
N GLU A 85 -22.43 4.59 -11.60
CA GLU A 85 -22.30 5.55 -12.72
C GLU A 85 -23.60 5.88 -13.49
N PRO A 86 -24.53 4.95 -13.75
CA PRO A 86 -25.77 5.26 -14.48
C PRO A 86 -26.73 6.19 -13.75
N VAL A 87 -26.50 6.52 -12.47
CA VAL A 87 -27.31 7.49 -11.75
C VAL A 87 -26.97 8.90 -12.24
N ALA A 88 -27.80 9.48 -13.12
CA ALA A 88 -27.60 10.80 -13.72
C ALA A 88 -27.37 11.94 -12.68
N LEU A 89 -27.92 11.79 -11.48
CA LEU A 89 -27.75 12.74 -10.37
C LEU A 89 -26.37 12.65 -9.70
N ARG A 90 -25.65 11.53 -9.79
CA ARG A 90 -24.38 11.29 -9.08
C ARG A 90 -23.36 12.40 -9.34
N ALA A 91 -23.11 12.72 -10.60
CA ALA A 91 -22.10 13.72 -10.97
C ALA A 91 -22.48 15.15 -10.55
N ARG A 92 -23.78 15.45 -10.45
CA ARG A 92 -24.26 16.76 -9.96
C ARG A 92 -24.15 16.84 -8.44
N LEU A 93 -24.60 15.81 -7.75
CA LEU A 93 -24.52 15.73 -6.28
C LEU A 93 -23.07 15.68 -5.80
N ASP A 94 -22.18 14.95 -6.48
CA ASP A 94 -20.75 14.90 -6.13
C ASP A 94 -20.08 16.27 -6.28
N ARG A 95 -20.39 17.00 -7.37
CA ARG A 95 -19.89 18.36 -7.58
C ARG A 95 -20.43 19.34 -6.54
N ALA A 96 -21.73 19.30 -6.26
CA ALA A 96 -22.36 20.13 -5.24
C ALA A 96 -21.74 19.84 -3.86
N TRP A 97 -21.57 18.57 -3.51
CA TRP A 97 -20.96 18.16 -2.26
C TRP A 97 -19.52 18.68 -2.13
N ARG A 98 -18.68 18.60 -3.17
CA ARG A 98 -17.29 19.11 -3.14
C ARG A 98 -17.21 20.62 -2.88
N LEU A 99 -18.23 21.38 -3.25
CA LEU A 99 -18.28 22.83 -3.03
C LEU A 99 -18.90 23.17 -1.67
N VAL A 100 -20.02 22.53 -1.32
CA VAL A 100 -20.81 22.84 -0.12
C VAL A 100 -20.20 22.23 1.13
N ALA A 101 -19.70 20.99 1.07
CA ALA A 101 -19.24 20.28 2.27
C ALA A 101 -18.04 20.96 2.97
N PRO A 102 -16.98 21.42 2.27
CA PRO A 102 -15.89 22.11 2.95
C PRO A 102 -16.34 23.39 3.65
N VAL A 103 -17.20 24.17 2.99
CA VAL A 103 -17.74 25.44 3.53
C VAL A 103 -18.64 25.16 4.74
N LEU A 104 -19.59 24.23 4.61
CA LEU A 104 -20.47 23.84 5.71
C LEU A 104 -19.68 23.28 6.89
N GLY A 105 -18.69 22.41 6.63
CA GLY A 105 -17.81 21.86 7.66
C GLY A 105 -17.02 22.94 8.40
N ALA A 106 -16.40 23.88 7.67
CA ALA A 106 -15.69 25.01 8.26
C ALA A 106 -16.61 25.89 9.12
N THR A 107 -17.83 26.18 8.63
CA THR A 107 -18.84 26.94 9.38
C THR A 107 -19.25 26.22 10.66
N LEU A 108 -19.51 24.91 10.62
CA LEU A 108 -19.89 24.13 11.80
C LEU A 108 -18.76 24.08 12.84
N VAL A 109 -17.51 23.95 12.41
CA VAL A 109 -16.35 24.00 13.32
C VAL A 109 -16.21 25.39 13.94
N ALA A 110 -16.36 26.46 13.15
CA ALA A 110 -16.29 27.83 13.65
C ALA A 110 -17.41 28.11 14.67
N LEU A 111 -18.65 27.73 14.38
CA LEU A 111 -19.79 27.86 15.29
C LEU A 111 -19.63 27.00 16.56
N GLY A 112 -19.00 25.83 16.43
CA GLY A 112 -18.61 25.01 17.58
C GLY A 112 -17.59 25.74 18.44
N ALA A 113 -16.52 26.27 17.85
CA ALA A 113 -15.46 26.98 18.56
C ALA A 113 -15.92 28.26 19.28
N THR A 114 -16.99 28.92 18.79
CA THR A 114 -17.61 30.07 19.46
C THR A 114 -18.63 29.68 20.53
N GLY A 115 -18.96 28.39 20.67
CA GLY A 115 -20.00 27.90 21.56
C GLY A 115 -21.43 28.16 21.05
N SER A 116 -21.59 28.63 19.80
CA SER A 116 -22.88 28.95 19.21
C SER A 116 -23.76 27.72 18.94
N LEU A 117 -23.16 26.51 18.92
CA LEU A 117 -23.88 25.23 18.79
C LEU A 117 -24.35 24.62 20.13
N THR A 118 -24.14 25.32 21.25
CA THR A 118 -24.54 24.81 22.57
C THR A 118 -26.05 24.85 22.78
N GLY A 119 -26.77 25.78 22.16
CA GLY A 119 -28.23 25.87 22.24
C GLY A 119 -28.93 24.73 21.50
N ALA A 120 -29.98 24.16 22.11
CA ALA A 120 -30.81 23.11 21.51
C ALA A 120 -31.26 23.42 20.07
N PRO A 121 -31.81 24.61 19.72
CA PRO A 121 -32.26 24.87 18.36
C PRO A 121 -31.10 24.97 17.35
N ALA A 122 -29.97 25.58 17.73
CA ALA A 122 -28.81 25.67 16.85
C ALA A 122 -28.22 24.28 16.57
N ARG A 123 -28.19 23.43 17.59
CA ARG A 123 -27.69 22.05 17.49
C ARG A 123 -28.60 21.16 16.63
N THR A 124 -29.92 21.27 16.78
CA THR A 124 -30.85 20.50 15.97
C THR A 124 -30.80 20.90 14.49
N VAL A 125 -30.70 22.20 14.21
CA VAL A 125 -30.53 22.71 12.84
C VAL A 125 -29.20 22.24 12.24
N ALA A 126 -28.09 22.38 12.97
CA ALA A 126 -26.78 21.90 12.54
C ALA A 126 -26.76 20.38 12.29
N GLY A 127 -27.36 19.61 13.19
CA GLY A 127 -27.51 18.17 13.04
C GLY A 127 -28.36 17.80 11.82
N ALA A 128 -29.52 18.41 11.65
CA ALA A 128 -30.39 18.19 10.50
C ALA A 128 -29.70 18.54 9.17
N ALA A 129 -28.92 19.62 9.13
CA ALA A 129 -28.19 20.07 7.95
C ALA A 129 -27.19 19.02 7.43
N VAL A 130 -26.67 18.14 8.29
CA VAL A 130 -25.72 17.08 7.91
C VAL A 130 -26.39 15.70 7.83
N LEU A 131 -27.34 15.39 8.72
CA LEU A 131 -28.01 14.10 8.76
C LEU A 131 -29.03 13.92 7.64
N LEU A 132 -29.76 14.97 7.22
CA LEU A 132 -30.73 14.85 6.12
C LEU A 132 -30.06 14.50 4.79
N PRO A 133 -28.95 15.15 4.36
CA PRO A 133 -28.20 14.71 3.19
C PRO A 133 -27.66 13.29 3.34
N LEU A 134 -27.10 12.93 4.50
CA LEU A 134 -26.57 11.58 4.75
C LEU A 134 -27.67 10.52 4.58
N LEU A 135 -28.84 10.74 5.19
CA LEU A 135 -29.99 9.86 5.08
C LEU A 135 -30.53 9.78 3.64
N GLY A 136 -30.61 10.91 2.95
CA GLY A 136 -31.05 10.96 1.55
C GLY A 136 -30.15 10.12 0.64
N VAL A 137 -28.83 10.26 0.77
CA VAL A 137 -27.88 9.47 -0.02
C VAL A 137 -27.87 8.00 0.41
N TYR A 138 -27.99 7.71 1.71
CA TYR A 138 -28.18 6.35 2.23
C TYR A 138 -29.36 5.64 1.55
N VAL A 139 -30.53 6.28 1.51
CA VAL A 139 -31.72 5.73 0.84
C VAL A 139 -31.47 5.52 -0.65
N LEU A 140 -30.79 6.45 -1.32
CA LEU A 140 -30.43 6.32 -2.74
C LEU A 140 -29.51 5.11 -2.98
N VAL A 141 -28.51 4.90 -2.14
CA VAL A 141 -27.59 3.75 -2.23
C VAL A 141 -28.36 2.44 -2.00
N LEU A 142 -29.24 2.37 -1.00
CA LEU A 142 -30.07 1.18 -0.76
C LEU A 142 -31.00 0.85 -1.92
N ARG A 143 -31.59 1.86 -2.57
CA ARG A 143 -32.44 1.68 -3.75
C ARG A 143 -31.66 1.08 -4.94
N HIS A 144 -30.39 1.43 -5.07
CA HIS A 144 -29.53 1.00 -6.18
C HIS A 144 -28.55 -0.12 -5.78
N ARG A 145 -28.71 -0.74 -4.60
CA ARG A 145 -27.76 -1.72 -4.04
C ARG A 145 -27.48 -2.93 -4.93
N ARG A 146 -28.46 -3.33 -5.75
CA ARG A 146 -28.32 -4.47 -6.68
C ARG A 146 -27.43 -4.17 -7.88
N ALA A 147 -27.23 -2.89 -8.20
CA ALA A 147 -26.39 -2.43 -9.31
C ALA A 147 -24.94 -2.15 -8.87
N LEU A 148 -24.63 -2.30 -7.58
CA LEU A 148 -23.28 -2.13 -7.04
C LEU A 148 -22.48 -3.40 -7.36
N ARG A 149 -21.53 -3.29 -8.31
CA ARG A 149 -20.51 -4.30 -8.63
C ARG A 149 -19.14 -3.63 -8.50
N PRO A 150 -18.07 -4.35 -8.10
CA PRO A 150 -17.96 -5.81 -7.92
C PRO A 150 -18.28 -6.32 -6.51
N ALA A 151 -18.42 -5.40 -5.54
CA ALA A 151 -18.76 -5.67 -4.15
C ALA A 151 -20.18 -6.24 -4.00
N GLY A 152 -20.35 -7.40 -3.35
CA GLY A 152 -21.67 -7.99 -3.11
C GLY A 152 -22.61 -7.01 -2.36
N PRO A 153 -23.92 -6.98 -2.68
CA PRO A 153 -24.88 -6.00 -2.15
C PRO A 153 -25.00 -6.03 -0.63
N ALA A 154 -24.69 -7.17 0.00
CA ALA A 154 -24.79 -7.38 1.44
C ALA A 154 -23.81 -6.49 2.22
N GLY A 155 -22.51 -6.54 1.93
CA GLY A 155 -21.59 -5.78 2.77
C GLY A 155 -21.45 -4.31 2.37
N VAL A 156 -21.85 -3.90 1.15
CA VAL A 156 -22.09 -2.47 0.90
C VAL A 156 -23.22 -1.97 1.80
N THR A 157 -24.29 -2.76 1.97
CA THR A 157 -25.34 -2.41 2.94
C THR A 157 -24.78 -2.31 4.36
N VAL A 158 -23.95 -3.27 4.80
CA VAL A 158 -23.30 -3.21 6.13
C VAL A 158 -22.47 -1.95 6.30
N VAL A 159 -21.57 -1.63 5.37
CA VAL A 159 -20.73 -0.42 5.42
C VAL A 159 -21.60 0.84 5.49
N VAL A 160 -22.60 0.93 4.61
CA VAL A 160 -23.46 2.11 4.48
C VAL A 160 -24.34 2.29 5.72
N THR A 161 -24.79 1.20 6.34
CA THR A 161 -25.53 1.21 7.61
C THR A 161 -24.62 1.58 8.79
N LEU A 162 -23.37 1.09 8.83
CA LEU A 162 -22.38 1.48 9.85
C LEU A 162 -22.07 2.98 9.76
N LEU A 163 -21.82 3.50 8.57
CA LEU A 163 -21.55 4.92 8.36
C LEU A 163 -22.73 5.81 8.80
N LEU A 164 -23.97 5.35 8.54
CA LEU A 164 -25.17 6.04 9.00
C LEU A 164 -25.30 6.00 10.53
N GLY A 165 -25.14 4.82 11.14
CA GLY A 165 -25.20 4.63 12.59
C GLY A 165 -24.14 5.47 13.30
N LEU A 166 -22.94 5.49 12.77
CA LEU A 166 -21.84 6.30 13.27
C LEU A 166 -22.15 7.79 13.13
N GLY A 167 -22.65 8.24 11.98
CA GLY A 167 -23.02 9.64 11.75
C GLY A 167 -24.14 10.11 12.68
N LEU A 168 -25.15 9.25 12.88
CA LEU A 168 -26.27 9.50 13.77
C LEU A 168 -25.80 9.56 15.23
N SER A 169 -25.01 8.59 15.68
CA SER A 169 -24.51 8.52 17.05
C SER A 169 -23.67 9.74 17.42
N LEU A 170 -22.76 10.20 16.55
CA LEU A 170 -21.90 11.37 16.78
C LEU A 170 -22.67 12.69 16.88
N VAL A 171 -23.68 12.87 16.02
CA VAL A 171 -24.46 14.10 15.98
C VAL A 171 -25.50 14.14 17.10
N LEU A 172 -26.02 12.98 17.52
CA LEU A 172 -27.01 12.89 18.60
C LEU A 172 -26.39 12.70 20.00
N LEU A 173 -25.13 12.27 20.08
CA LEU A 173 -24.34 12.11 21.31
C LEU A 173 -24.39 13.32 22.28
N PRO A 174 -24.36 14.58 21.82
CA PRO A 174 -24.42 15.73 22.69
C PRO A 174 -25.80 15.93 23.37
N GLY A 175 -26.81 15.12 23.04
CA GLY A 175 -28.20 15.26 23.51
C GLY A 175 -28.61 14.45 24.74
N ASP A 176 -27.66 13.88 25.50
CA ASP A 176 -27.88 13.09 26.73
C ASP A 176 -28.78 11.83 26.58
N LEU A 177 -29.12 11.42 25.36
CA LEU A 177 -30.01 10.27 25.09
C LEU A 177 -29.39 8.90 25.41
N LEU A 178 -28.06 8.80 25.46
CA LEU A 178 -27.32 7.56 25.72
C LEU A 178 -26.20 7.83 26.74
N PRO A 179 -25.93 6.91 27.68
CA PRO A 179 -24.76 7.00 28.54
C PRO A 179 -23.49 7.11 27.68
N ARG A 180 -22.68 8.14 27.92
CA ARG A 180 -21.47 8.46 27.12
C ARG A 180 -20.54 7.27 26.93
N ALA A 181 -20.40 6.41 27.94
CA ALA A 181 -19.60 5.18 27.84
C ALA A 181 -20.17 4.16 26.84
N VAL A 182 -21.49 3.99 26.78
CA VAL A 182 -22.17 3.09 25.84
C VAL A 182 -22.08 3.65 24.43
N ALA A 183 -22.27 4.95 24.27
CA ALA A 183 -22.11 5.61 22.98
C ALA A 183 -20.66 5.51 22.45
N LEU A 184 -19.66 5.80 23.28
CA LEU A 184 -18.24 5.62 22.90
C LEU A 184 -17.90 4.16 22.58
N GLY A 185 -18.47 3.20 23.31
CA GLY A 185 -18.31 1.76 23.05
C GLY A 185 -18.95 1.31 21.73
N ALA A 186 -20.18 1.76 21.44
CA ALA A 186 -20.90 1.47 20.21
C ALA A 186 -20.16 2.06 18.99
N VAL A 187 -19.65 3.28 19.13
CA VAL A 187 -18.88 3.97 18.10
C VAL A 187 -17.53 3.29 17.87
N GLY A 188 -16.85 2.82 18.93
CA GLY A 188 -15.63 2.02 18.82
C GLY A 188 -15.85 0.67 18.13
N LEU A 189 -16.98 0.01 18.40
CA LEU A 189 -17.39 -1.23 17.73
C LEU A 189 -17.69 -0.99 16.25
N ASP A 190 -18.43 0.07 15.93
CA ASP A 190 -18.75 0.47 14.56
C ASP A 190 -17.49 0.80 13.76
N LEU A 191 -16.46 1.38 14.38
CA LEU A 191 -15.15 1.63 13.75
C LEU A 191 -14.37 0.35 13.50
N ALA A 192 -14.39 -0.59 14.43
CA ALA A 192 -13.78 -1.90 14.22
C ALA A 192 -14.47 -2.63 13.06
N LEU A 193 -15.80 -2.61 13.02
CA LEU A 193 -16.60 -3.19 11.94
C LEU A 193 -16.39 -2.47 10.61
N LEU A 194 -16.28 -1.14 10.61
CA LEU A 194 -16.00 -0.33 9.42
C LEU A 194 -14.59 -0.60 8.89
N GLY A 195 -13.58 -0.70 9.77
CA GLY A 195 -12.22 -1.07 9.40
C GLY A 195 -12.13 -2.46 8.79
N VAL A 196 -12.81 -3.45 9.40
CA VAL A 196 -12.92 -4.82 8.88
C VAL A 196 -13.66 -4.83 7.53
N ALA A 197 -14.73 -4.05 7.40
CA ALA A 197 -15.52 -4.00 6.17
C ALA A 197 -14.74 -3.33 5.04
N VAL A 198 -14.05 -2.22 5.28
CA VAL A 198 -13.19 -1.56 4.28
C VAL A 198 -12.05 -2.50 3.85
N ALA A 199 -11.42 -3.19 4.80
CA ALA A 199 -10.39 -4.19 4.52
C ALA A 199 -10.90 -5.35 3.68
N ALA A 200 -12.10 -5.86 4.00
CA ALA A 200 -12.72 -6.95 3.25
C ALA A 200 -13.15 -6.51 1.86
N PHE A 201 -13.79 -5.34 1.73
CA PHE A 201 -14.33 -4.85 0.46
C PHE A 201 -13.27 -4.48 -0.55
N ASP A 202 -12.16 -3.93 -0.08
CA ASP A 202 -11.08 -3.49 -0.95
C ASP A 202 -10.13 -4.66 -1.28
N ALA A 203 -10.05 -5.68 -0.41
CA ALA A 203 -9.38 -6.95 -0.72
C ALA A 203 -10.09 -7.74 -1.83
N PHE A 204 -11.41 -7.57 -2.01
CA PHE A 204 -12.14 -8.18 -3.13
C PHE A 204 -11.90 -7.48 -4.47
N ALA A 205 -11.44 -6.22 -4.47
CA ALA A 205 -11.14 -5.48 -5.70
C ALA A 205 -9.66 -5.64 -6.13
N GLU A 206 -8.72 -5.81 -5.18
CA GLU A 206 -7.27 -5.79 -5.45
C GLU A 206 -6.50 -7.08 -5.00
N GLY A 207 -7.15 -8.06 -4.33
CA GLY A 207 -6.56 -9.36 -3.97
C GLY A 207 -6.08 -9.50 -2.51
N GLU A 208 -5.62 -10.71 -2.13
CA GLU A 208 -5.21 -11.09 -0.76
C GLU A 208 -4.07 -10.25 -0.15
N THR A 209 -3.26 -9.60 -0.99
CA THR A 209 -2.11 -8.79 -0.58
C THR A 209 -2.50 -7.60 0.30
N LEU A 210 -3.72 -7.08 0.14
CA LEU A 210 -4.18 -5.95 0.93
C LEU A 210 -4.30 -6.28 2.42
N ARG A 211 -4.85 -7.46 2.73
CA ARG A 211 -5.08 -7.84 4.13
C ARG A 211 -3.76 -7.93 4.90
N ALA A 212 -2.72 -8.46 4.25
CA ALA A 212 -1.39 -8.57 4.81
C ALA A 212 -0.73 -7.20 5.02
N ASP A 213 -0.81 -6.29 4.05
CA ASP A 213 -0.26 -4.93 4.20
C ASP A 213 -0.96 -4.14 5.31
N MET A 214 -2.29 -4.20 5.36
CA MET A 214 -3.06 -3.52 6.40
C MET A 214 -2.75 -4.11 7.78
N ALA A 215 -2.65 -5.43 7.91
CA ALA A 215 -2.26 -6.09 9.17
C ALA A 215 -0.84 -5.71 9.60
N ARG A 216 0.11 -5.65 8.66
CA ARG A 216 1.48 -5.20 8.90
C ARG A 216 1.51 -3.75 9.41
N SER A 217 0.77 -2.86 8.76
CA SER A 217 0.65 -1.45 9.15
C SER A 217 0.01 -1.31 10.54
N ALA A 218 -1.08 -2.05 10.80
CA ALA A 218 -1.75 -2.06 12.10
C ALA A 218 -0.83 -2.56 13.22
N LEU A 219 -0.07 -3.63 12.97
CA LEU A 219 0.84 -4.20 13.95
C LEU A 219 2.02 -3.25 14.23
N ALA A 220 2.61 -2.65 13.19
CA ALA A 220 3.67 -1.66 13.35
C ALA A 220 3.19 -0.43 14.13
N ALA A 221 2.01 0.10 13.80
CA ALA A 221 1.40 1.21 14.52
C ALA A 221 1.04 0.84 15.97
N GLY A 222 0.53 -0.37 16.20
CA GLY A 222 0.20 -0.91 17.51
C GLY A 222 1.43 -1.06 18.40
N VAL A 223 2.52 -1.62 17.89
CA VAL A 223 3.80 -1.75 18.60
C VAL A 223 4.37 -0.37 18.94
N ALA A 224 4.40 0.57 17.99
CA ALA A 224 4.88 1.92 18.24
C ALA A 224 4.02 2.64 19.29
N THR A 225 2.69 2.49 19.22
CA THR A 225 1.75 3.08 20.18
C THR A 225 1.92 2.47 21.58
N ALA A 226 2.11 1.16 21.67
CA ALA A 226 2.37 0.50 22.94
C ALA A 226 3.69 0.98 23.57
N LEU A 227 4.73 1.17 22.75
CA LEU A 227 6.03 1.64 23.22
C LEU A 227 5.96 3.09 23.73
N PHE A 228 5.48 4.03 22.90
CA PHE A 228 5.48 5.46 23.23
C PHE A 228 4.30 5.87 24.11
N GLY A 229 3.08 5.44 23.75
CA GLY A 229 1.86 5.74 24.51
C GLY A 229 1.79 4.97 25.83
N GLY A 230 2.32 3.75 25.88
CA GLY A 230 2.36 2.94 27.10
C GLY A 230 3.17 3.58 28.22
N GLN A 231 4.29 4.24 27.90
CA GLN A 231 5.09 4.99 28.88
C GLN A 231 4.28 6.13 29.52
N VAL A 232 3.53 6.89 28.71
CA VAL A 232 2.67 7.98 29.21
C VAL A 232 1.49 7.42 30.00
N ALA A 233 0.93 6.28 29.58
CA ALA A 233 -0.13 5.60 30.31
C ALA A 233 0.34 5.12 31.69
N VAL A 234 1.55 4.57 31.81
CA VAL A 234 2.15 4.20 33.10
C VAL A 234 2.35 5.44 33.98
N ALA A 235 2.81 6.56 33.42
CA ALA A 235 2.94 7.81 34.16
C ALA A 235 1.59 8.30 34.74
N LEU A 236 0.50 8.16 33.99
CA LEU A 236 -0.86 8.46 34.47
C LEU A 236 -1.32 7.52 35.58
N LEU A 237 -0.92 6.24 35.55
CA LEU A 237 -1.25 5.27 36.60
C LEU A 237 -0.52 5.57 37.91
N VAL A 238 0.76 5.97 37.82
CA VAL A 238 1.60 6.28 39.00
C VAL A 238 1.26 7.66 39.58
N ALA A 239 0.85 8.62 38.74
CA ALA A 239 0.43 9.95 39.17
C ALA A 239 -1.01 10.26 38.69
N PRO A 240 -2.07 9.75 39.36
CA PRO A 240 -3.46 9.91 38.92
C PRO A 240 -3.96 11.37 38.92
N ARG A 241 -3.25 12.28 39.60
CA ARG A 241 -3.51 13.72 39.60
C ARG A 241 -2.84 14.46 38.43
N ALA A 242 -2.20 13.73 37.53
CA ALA A 242 -1.66 14.28 36.30
C ALA A 242 -2.78 14.97 35.50
N GLY A 243 -2.70 16.29 35.41
CA GLY A 243 -3.73 17.12 34.79
C GLY A 243 -3.80 16.97 33.27
N THR A 244 -4.62 17.81 32.64
CA THR A 244 -4.88 17.84 31.18
C THR A 244 -3.64 17.70 30.31
N ALA A 245 -2.49 18.25 30.73
CA ALA A 245 -1.25 18.23 29.97
C ALA A 245 -0.74 16.80 29.70
N VAL A 246 -0.83 15.88 30.67
CA VAL A 246 -0.34 14.51 30.50
C VAL A 246 -1.31 13.70 29.63
N VAL A 247 -2.61 13.96 29.73
CA VAL A 247 -3.61 13.38 28.81
C VAL A 247 -3.40 13.89 27.38
N ALA A 248 -3.11 15.17 27.21
CA ALA A 248 -2.72 15.74 25.91
C ALA A 248 -1.44 15.12 25.36
N LEU A 249 -0.46 14.88 26.22
CA LEU A 249 0.76 14.17 25.85
C LEU A 249 0.44 12.73 25.40
N LEU A 250 -0.47 12.02 26.07
CA LEU A 250 -0.87 10.67 25.68
C LEU A 250 -1.51 10.65 24.28
N PHE A 251 -2.52 11.48 24.02
CA PHE A 251 -3.14 11.56 22.70
C PHE A 251 -2.13 12.01 21.63
N GLY A 252 -1.30 13.00 21.94
CA GLY A 252 -0.28 13.52 21.02
C GLY A 252 0.80 12.49 20.67
N THR A 253 1.31 11.75 21.66
CA THR A 253 2.32 10.70 21.46
C THR A 253 1.77 9.53 20.67
N VAL A 254 0.54 9.09 20.96
CA VAL A 254 -0.17 8.06 20.18
C VAL A 254 -0.36 8.53 18.74
N ALA A 255 -0.85 9.76 18.54
CA ALA A 255 -1.06 10.32 17.21
C ALA A 255 0.24 10.42 16.40
N ALA A 256 1.32 10.87 17.04
CA ALA A 256 2.64 11.00 16.43
C ALA A 256 3.24 9.64 16.08
N ALA A 257 3.18 8.66 16.99
CA ALA A 257 3.69 7.30 16.76
C ALA A 257 3.00 6.64 15.56
N ILE A 258 1.67 6.75 15.49
CA ILE A 258 0.89 6.24 14.36
C ILE A 258 1.22 7.00 13.08
N ALA A 259 1.29 8.34 13.13
CA ALA A 259 1.56 9.15 11.95
C ALA A 259 2.93 8.87 11.35
N VAL A 260 3.97 8.71 12.17
CA VAL A 260 5.32 8.36 11.71
C VAL A 260 5.31 7.00 11.01
N GLN A 261 4.59 6.01 11.53
CA GLN A 261 4.54 4.68 10.91
C GLN A 261 3.74 4.66 9.61
N VAL A 262 2.57 5.28 9.60
CA VAL A 262 1.67 5.24 8.43
C VAL A 262 2.16 6.17 7.32
N LEU A 263 2.72 7.33 7.65
CA LEU A 263 3.19 8.33 6.69
C LEU A 263 4.68 8.22 6.38
N ALA A 264 5.38 7.16 6.80
CA ALA A 264 6.81 6.98 6.57
C ALA A 264 7.20 7.18 5.09
N SER A 265 6.58 6.43 4.17
CA SER A 265 6.89 6.52 2.74
C SER A 265 6.46 7.86 2.11
N PRO A 266 5.23 8.38 2.36
CA PRO A 266 4.84 9.73 1.91
C PRO A 266 5.78 10.84 2.41
N PHE A 267 6.19 10.78 3.68
CA PHE A 267 7.06 11.76 4.30
C PHE A 267 8.48 11.71 3.70
N GLN A 268 9.03 10.51 3.52
CA GLN A 268 10.31 10.33 2.83
C GLN A 268 10.25 10.85 1.39
N ASN A 269 9.16 10.63 0.66
CA ASN A 269 8.98 11.17 -0.69
C ASN A 269 8.82 12.71 -0.72
N ALA A 270 8.32 13.32 0.35
CA ALA A 270 8.27 14.77 0.50
C ALA A 270 9.67 15.32 0.82
N LEU A 271 10.39 14.69 1.74
CA LEU A 271 11.77 15.04 2.08
C LEU A 271 12.70 14.91 0.87
N ASP A 272 12.63 13.82 0.12
CA ASP A 272 13.44 13.63 -1.08
C ASP A 272 13.13 14.71 -2.13
N ARG A 273 11.87 15.16 -2.26
CA ARG A 273 11.53 16.28 -3.15
C ARG A 273 12.12 17.61 -2.70
N LEU A 274 12.22 17.85 -1.40
CA LEU A 274 12.80 19.08 -0.84
C LEU A 274 14.33 19.05 -0.95
N VAL A 275 14.96 17.94 -0.55
CA VAL A 275 16.42 17.76 -0.53
C VAL A 275 17.00 17.71 -1.95
N PHE A 276 16.32 17.04 -2.90
CA PHE A 276 16.78 16.91 -4.29
C PHE A 276 16.03 17.84 -5.24
N THR A 277 15.59 19.02 -4.78
CA THR A 277 14.96 20.06 -5.61
C THR A 277 15.81 20.41 -6.84
N GLY A 278 17.14 20.43 -6.71
CA GLY A 278 18.09 20.67 -7.80
C GLY A 278 18.46 19.42 -8.63
N SER A 279 17.91 18.24 -8.33
CA SER A 279 18.25 16.98 -9.01
C SER A 279 17.04 16.03 -9.06
N PRO A 280 16.01 16.34 -9.87
CA PRO A 280 14.75 15.60 -9.89
C PRO A 280 14.89 14.16 -10.40
N THR A 281 15.94 13.86 -11.18
CA THR A 281 16.26 12.51 -11.64
C THR A 281 16.65 11.59 -10.48
N VAL A 282 17.46 12.05 -9.53
CA VAL A 282 17.89 11.29 -8.35
C VAL A 282 16.71 10.97 -7.43
N ALA A 283 15.81 11.94 -7.22
CA ALA A 283 14.59 11.73 -6.45
C ALA A 283 13.68 10.65 -7.07
N ARG A 284 13.49 10.68 -8.40
CA ARG A 284 12.73 9.64 -9.12
C ARG A 284 13.36 8.27 -9.00
N THR A 285 14.67 8.16 -9.25
CA THR A 285 15.37 6.87 -9.18
C THR A 285 15.33 6.28 -7.76
N ARG A 286 15.47 7.09 -6.70
CA ARG A 286 15.31 6.58 -5.32
C ARG A 286 13.88 6.11 -5.04
N ALA A 287 12.87 6.85 -5.50
CA ALA A 287 11.48 6.45 -5.34
C ALA A 287 11.17 5.14 -6.10
N GLU A 288 11.71 4.96 -7.30
CA GLU A 288 11.57 3.74 -8.11
C GLU A 288 12.30 2.54 -7.49
N LEU A 289 13.51 2.72 -6.96
CA LEU A 289 14.25 1.66 -6.27
C LEU A 289 13.54 1.20 -4.99
N ARG A 290 12.94 2.14 -4.25
CA ARG A 290 12.16 1.80 -3.06
C ARG A 290 10.82 1.15 -3.39
N SER A 291 10.10 1.64 -4.40
CA SER A 291 8.85 0.99 -4.82
C SER A 291 9.12 -0.42 -5.36
N ALA A 292 10.25 -0.62 -6.05
CA ALA A 292 10.71 -1.95 -6.43
C ALA A 292 11.03 -2.79 -5.19
N ALA A 293 11.74 -2.23 -4.20
CA ALA A 293 12.07 -2.94 -2.95
C ALA A 293 10.84 -3.29 -2.08
N ASP A 294 9.83 -2.42 -2.05
CA ASP A 294 8.56 -2.62 -1.34
C ASP A 294 7.63 -3.59 -2.08
N ALA A 295 7.72 -3.63 -3.42
CA ALA A 295 6.99 -4.57 -4.26
C ALA A 295 7.61 -5.97 -4.32
N LEU A 296 8.82 -6.16 -3.78
CA LEU A 296 9.44 -7.48 -3.65
C LEU A 296 8.67 -8.32 -2.60
N PRO A 297 7.89 -9.34 -3.01
CA PRO A 297 7.22 -10.22 -2.07
C PRO A 297 8.28 -11.10 -1.40
N ARG A 298 8.57 -10.85 -0.12
CA ARG A 298 9.49 -11.71 0.64
C ARG A 298 8.80 -13.04 0.95
N ARG A 299 9.33 -14.12 0.37
CA ARG A 299 9.13 -15.57 0.65
C ARG A 299 8.06 -16.39 -0.10
N ASP A 300 7.04 -15.81 -0.73
CA ASP A 300 6.05 -16.61 -1.49
C ASP A 300 6.46 -16.93 -2.95
N ASP A 301 7.57 -16.37 -3.42
CA ASP A 301 7.94 -16.46 -4.83
C ASP A 301 8.53 -17.82 -5.21
N ALA A 302 9.16 -18.57 -4.30
CA ALA A 302 9.61 -19.93 -4.59
C ALA A 302 8.43 -20.86 -4.89
N THR A 303 7.35 -20.76 -4.11
CA THR A 303 6.09 -21.49 -4.32
C THR A 303 5.42 -21.06 -5.62
N ARG A 304 5.43 -19.75 -5.94
CA ARG A 304 4.92 -19.27 -7.25
C ARG A 304 5.76 -19.78 -8.41
N LEU A 305 7.09 -19.79 -8.30
CA LEU A 305 7.98 -20.27 -9.36
C LEU A 305 7.72 -21.74 -9.69
N ALA A 306 7.49 -22.56 -8.65
CA ALA A 306 7.09 -23.95 -8.79
C ALA A 306 5.70 -24.12 -9.43
N ALA A 307 4.77 -23.19 -9.15
CA ALA A 307 3.42 -23.19 -9.71
C ALA A 307 3.32 -22.69 -11.17
N LEU A 308 4.37 -22.07 -11.72
CA LEU A 308 4.36 -21.59 -13.11
C LEU A 308 4.29 -22.76 -14.09
N ASP A 309 3.58 -22.55 -15.20
CA ASP A 309 3.62 -23.48 -16.32
C ASP A 309 5.01 -23.47 -17.02
N GLU A 310 5.28 -24.50 -17.82
CA GLU A 310 6.59 -24.65 -18.48
C GLU A 310 6.88 -23.53 -19.49
N ALA A 311 5.86 -23.03 -20.19
CA ALA A 311 6.01 -22.01 -21.22
C ALA A 311 6.34 -20.64 -20.63
N GLU A 312 5.71 -20.30 -19.51
CA GLU A 312 5.90 -19.12 -18.69
C GLU A 312 7.29 -19.11 -18.07
N PHE A 313 7.71 -20.24 -17.49
CA PHE A 313 9.04 -20.40 -16.92
C PHE A 313 10.13 -20.25 -18.01
N ALA A 314 9.92 -20.83 -19.19
CA ALA A 314 10.82 -20.64 -20.34
C ALA A 314 10.86 -19.19 -20.83
N ARG A 315 9.74 -18.46 -20.76
CA ARG A 315 9.68 -17.03 -21.09
C ARG A 315 10.50 -16.18 -20.12
N LEU A 316 10.39 -16.44 -18.82
CA LEU A 316 11.19 -15.77 -17.79
C LEU A 316 12.68 -16.08 -17.95
N THR A 317 13.04 -17.33 -18.20
CA THR A 317 14.43 -17.76 -18.43
C THR A 317 15.05 -17.06 -19.63
N ARG A 318 14.35 -17.02 -20.76
CA ARG A 318 14.79 -16.27 -21.96
C ARG A 318 14.98 -14.78 -21.67
N ARG A 319 14.07 -14.16 -20.90
CA ARG A 319 14.19 -12.76 -20.51
C ARG A 319 15.43 -12.52 -19.65
N ALA A 320 15.68 -13.39 -18.67
CA ALA A 320 16.86 -13.31 -17.82
C ALA A 320 18.16 -13.51 -18.62
N LEU A 321 18.21 -14.47 -19.56
CA LEU A 321 19.34 -14.65 -20.48
C LEU A 321 19.62 -13.39 -21.32
N SER A 322 18.58 -12.72 -21.82
CA SER A 322 18.72 -11.46 -22.55
C SER A 322 19.25 -10.30 -21.69
N HIS A 323 19.18 -10.44 -20.37
CA HIS A 323 19.65 -9.46 -19.38
C HIS A 323 20.94 -9.91 -18.67
N TYR A 324 21.56 -11.00 -19.11
CA TYR A 324 22.71 -11.62 -18.43
C TYR A 324 23.88 -10.64 -18.15
N GLY A 325 24.12 -9.69 -19.07
CA GLY A 325 25.18 -8.69 -18.93
C GLY A 325 24.86 -7.50 -18.01
N ASP A 326 23.63 -7.39 -17.49
CA ASP A 326 23.16 -6.27 -16.69
C ASP A 326 22.62 -6.79 -15.34
N LEU A 327 23.46 -6.72 -14.31
CA LEU A 327 23.12 -7.20 -12.97
C LEU A 327 21.90 -6.47 -12.40
N GLY A 328 21.76 -5.17 -12.66
CA GLY A 328 20.62 -4.38 -12.19
C GLY A 328 19.29 -4.86 -12.78
N ARG A 329 19.28 -5.28 -14.06
CA ARG A 329 18.09 -5.90 -14.67
C ARG A 329 17.82 -7.32 -14.17
N LEU A 330 18.86 -8.07 -13.77
CA LEU A 330 18.69 -9.39 -13.18
C LEU A 330 18.08 -9.34 -11.78
N VAL A 331 18.31 -8.28 -11.00
CA VAL A 331 17.66 -8.08 -9.69
C VAL A 331 16.12 -8.09 -9.82
N ALA A 332 15.59 -7.55 -10.92
CA ALA A 332 14.15 -7.52 -11.18
C ALA A 332 13.59 -8.85 -11.74
N SER A 333 14.44 -9.86 -11.95
CA SER A 333 14.00 -11.16 -12.48
C SER A 333 13.32 -11.99 -11.39
N PRO A 334 12.10 -12.52 -11.63
CA PRO A 334 11.45 -13.45 -10.70
C PRO A 334 12.26 -14.72 -10.43
N LEU A 335 13.17 -15.09 -11.35
CA LEU A 335 14.06 -16.25 -11.18
C LEU A 335 15.09 -16.06 -10.06
N THR A 336 15.24 -14.85 -9.50
CA THR A 336 16.06 -14.63 -8.30
C THR A 336 15.50 -15.37 -7.09
N ALA A 337 14.23 -15.79 -7.10
CA ALA A 337 13.58 -16.59 -6.06
C ALA A 337 13.81 -18.12 -6.19
N HIS A 338 14.72 -18.56 -7.06
CA HIS A 338 14.98 -19.99 -7.26
C HIS A 338 15.58 -20.65 -5.99
N PRO A 339 15.10 -21.81 -5.50
CA PRO A 339 15.55 -22.42 -4.24
C PRO A 339 17.05 -22.75 -4.19
N GLU A 340 17.63 -23.10 -5.34
CA GLU A 340 19.08 -23.34 -5.45
C GLU A 340 19.93 -22.10 -5.13
N ILE A 341 19.40 -20.89 -5.32
CA ILE A 341 20.06 -19.63 -4.92
C ILE A 341 20.13 -19.55 -3.40
N ASP A 342 19.05 -19.90 -2.70
CA ASP A 342 19.00 -19.88 -1.24
C ASP A 342 20.07 -20.82 -0.65
N LYS A 343 20.20 -22.02 -1.21
CA LYS A 343 21.23 -23.00 -0.79
C LYS A 343 22.64 -22.44 -0.97
N ARG A 344 22.91 -21.76 -2.10
CA ARG A 344 24.23 -21.18 -2.41
C ARG A 344 24.59 -20.02 -1.51
N LEU A 345 23.66 -19.11 -1.28
CA LEU A 345 23.86 -17.98 -0.36
C LEU A 345 24.09 -18.47 1.06
N ALA A 346 23.30 -19.45 1.52
CA ALA A 346 23.48 -20.07 2.83
C ALA A 346 24.85 -20.76 2.97
N ALA A 347 25.29 -21.51 1.94
CA ALA A 347 26.60 -22.17 1.94
C ALA A 347 27.78 -21.18 1.95
N ARG A 348 27.62 -20.00 1.33
CA ARG A 348 28.62 -18.94 1.31
C ARG A 348 28.59 -18.04 2.56
N GLY A 349 27.55 -18.13 3.39
CA GLY A 349 27.38 -17.29 4.58
C GLY A 349 27.23 -15.79 4.26
N VAL A 350 26.69 -15.45 3.09
CA VAL A 350 26.51 -14.07 2.64
C VAL A 350 25.08 -13.62 2.93
N ASP A 351 24.90 -12.35 3.31
CA ASP A 351 23.58 -11.76 3.54
C ASP A 351 22.70 -11.84 2.28
N ASP A 352 21.41 -12.15 2.47
CA ASP A 352 20.42 -12.29 1.40
C ASP A 352 20.01 -10.91 0.85
N GLN A 353 20.92 -10.30 0.07
CA GLN A 353 20.71 -9.02 -0.60
C GLN A 353 20.29 -9.22 -2.05
N PRO A 354 19.45 -8.33 -2.63
CA PRO A 354 18.95 -8.50 -4.00
C PRO A 354 20.05 -8.61 -5.06
N VAL A 355 21.17 -7.90 -4.87
CA VAL A 355 22.32 -7.92 -5.77
C VAL A 355 23.06 -9.26 -5.70
N GLU A 356 23.19 -9.85 -4.51
CA GLU A 356 23.80 -11.17 -4.32
C GLU A 356 22.94 -12.27 -4.95
N ARG A 357 21.60 -12.20 -4.78
CA ARG A 357 20.68 -13.12 -5.48
C ARG A 357 20.78 -13.01 -6.99
N ALA A 358 20.93 -11.80 -7.54
CA ALA A 358 21.12 -11.59 -8.96
C ALA A 358 22.47 -12.15 -9.46
N ALA A 359 23.53 -12.04 -8.64
CA ALA A 359 24.84 -12.63 -8.93
C ALA A 359 24.77 -14.16 -8.95
N GLU A 360 24.08 -14.77 -8.00
CA GLU A 360 23.84 -16.21 -7.97
C GLU A 360 22.97 -16.69 -9.13
N LEU A 361 21.91 -15.96 -9.48
CA LEU A 361 21.11 -16.24 -10.68
C LEU A 361 21.97 -16.22 -11.94
N LYS A 362 22.85 -15.23 -12.07
CA LYS A 362 23.80 -15.15 -13.19
C LYS A 362 24.71 -16.38 -13.23
N GLY A 363 25.22 -16.82 -12.09
CA GLY A 363 26.01 -18.05 -11.95
C GLY A 363 25.23 -19.31 -12.36
N LEU A 364 23.98 -19.45 -11.91
CA LEU A 364 23.11 -20.57 -12.29
C LEU A 364 22.86 -20.63 -13.80
N LEU A 365 22.53 -19.49 -14.41
CA LEU A 365 22.33 -19.40 -15.86
C LEU A 365 23.59 -19.79 -16.63
N LEU A 366 24.77 -19.33 -16.18
CA LEU A 366 26.05 -19.70 -16.79
C LEU A 366 26.29 -21.20 -16.72
N GLU A 367 26.04 -21.81 -15.57
CA GLU A 367 26.23 -23.24 -15.35
C GLU A 367 25.32 -24.08 -16.27
N SER A 368 24.06 -23.66 -16.43
CA SER A 368 23.12 -24.28 -17.36
C SER A 368 23.55 -24.11 -18.82
N ILE A 369 24.11 -22.96 -19.20
CA ILE A 369 24.67 -22.77 -20.54
C ILE A 369 25.87 -23.69 -20.76
N VAL A 370 26.81 -23.76 -19.80
CA VAL A 370 28.02 -24.58 -19.91
C VAL A 370 27.69 -26.07 -20.04
N ARG A 371 26.60 -26.54 -19.40
CA ARG A 371 26.10 -27.92 -19.61
C ARG A 371 25.68 -28.24 -21.04
N LEU A 372 25.32 -27.24 -21.85
CA LEU A 372 25.02 -27.43 -23.27
C LEU A 372 26.28 -27.61 -24.12
N LYS A 373 27.48 -27.34 -23.57
CA LYS A 373 28.75 -27.48 -24.28
C LYS A 373 29.02 -28.96 -24.54
N PRO A 374 29.25 -29.37 -25.81
CA PRO A 374 29.72 -30.71 -26.12
C PRO A 374 31.06 -31.01 -25.44
N ARG A 375 31.34 -32.29 -25.15
CA ARG A 375 32.58 -32.72 -24.47
C ARG A 375 33.82 -32.60 -25.36
N ASP A 376 33.62 -32.47 -26.66
CA ASP A 376 34.67 -32.56 -27.67
C ASP A 376 35.29 -31.19 -28.00
N GLY A 377 36.14 -30.68 -27.10
CA GLY A 377 37.05 -29.56 -27.37
C GLY A 377 36.63 -28.19 -26.83
N GLU A 378 37.39 -27.14 -27.18
CA GLU A 378 37.17 -25.78 -26.69
C GLU A 378 36.12 -25.01 -27.49
N PHE A 379 36.05 -25.22 -28.81
CA PHE A 379 35.10 -24.63 -29.74
C PHE A 379 34.81 -25.59 -30.91
N GLY A 380 33.56 -25.58 -31.40
CA GLY A 380 33.14 -26.31 -32.59
C GLY A 380 31.98 -25.62 -33.29
N THR A 381 31.81 -25.90 -34.58
CA THR A 381 30.74 -25.34 -35.44
C THR A 381 29.72 -26.39 -35.89
N SER A 382 29.85 -27.63 -35.41
CA SER A 382 28.92 -28.71 -35.73
C SER A 382 27.53 -28.42 -35.15
N ALA A 383 26.53 -29.19 -35.59
CA ALA A 383 25.16 -29.03 -35.14
C ALA A 383 25.04 -29.14 -33.60
N GLU A 384 25.86 -29.94 -32.94
CA GLU A 384 25.82 -30.15 -31.48
C GLU A 384 26.21 -28.89 -30.69
N TRP A 385 27.08 -28.05 -31.26
CA TRP A 385 27.56 -26.82 -30.64
C TRP A 385 26.58 -25.66 -30.72
N ARG A 386 25.55 -25.77 -31.58
CA ARG A 386 24.69 -24.64 -31.96
C ARG A 386 24.03 -23.93 -30.77
N TYR A 387 23.54 -24.67 -29.78
CA TYR A 387 22.82 -24.09 -28.64
C TYR A 387 23.76 -23.44 -27.63
N TYR A 388 24.88 -24.11 -27.32
CA TYR A 388 25.93 -23.52 -26.50
C TYR A 388 26.46 -22.23 -27.11
N ASN A 389 26.89 -22.27 -28.38
CA ASN A 389 27.45 -21.10 -29.05
C ASN A 389 26.45 -19.94 -29.11
N ALA A 390 25.18 -20.23 -29.45
CA ALA A 390 24.14 -19.21 -29.59
C ALA A 390 23.84 -18.45 -28.29
N LEU A 391 24.02 -19.08 -27.12
CA LEU A 391 23.82 -18.43 -25.82
C LEU A 391 25.14 -17.87 -25.25
N TYR A 392 26.20 -18.67 -25.19
CA TYR A 392 27.45 -18.31 -24.56
C TYR A 392 28.08 -17.09 -25.21
N PHE A 393 28.31 -17.13 -26.53
CA PHE A 393 28.96 -16.01 -27.20
C PHE A 393 28.06 -14.77 -27.29
N SER A 394 26.74 -14.93 -27.43
CA SER A 394 25.83 -13.79 -27.54
C SER A 394 25.55 -13.08 -26.21
N TYR A 395 25.39 -13.84 -25.11
CA TYR A 395 24.98 -13.29 -23.82
C TYR A 395 26.10 -13.26 -22.78
N VAL A 396 26.96 -14.28 -22.72
CA VAL A 396 28.05 -14.36 -21.72
C VAL A 396 29.25 -13.54 -22.17
N VAL A 397 29.72 -13.75 -23.41
CA VAL A 397 30.81 -12.96 -24.01
C VAL A 397 30.29 -11.60 -24.52
N GLY A 398 29.01 -11.51 -24.86
CA GLY A 398 28.36 -10.26 -25.27
C GLY A 398 28.51 -9.90 -26.75
N ILE A 399 28.86 -10.87 -27.59
CA ILE A 399 29.03 -10.70 -29.04
C ILE A 399 27.67 -10.44 -29.70
N ARG A 400 27.59 -9.42 -30.56
CA ARG A 400 26.38 -9.10 -31.34
C ARG A 400 26.67 -9.17 -32.84
N PRO A 401 26.55 -10.36 -33.46
CA PRO A 401 27.11 -10.63 -34.80
C PRO A 401 26.57 -9.74 -35.92
N TYR A 402 25.33 -9.25 -35.79
CA TYR A 402 24.64 -8.48 -36.84
C TYR A 402 24.54 -6.98 -36.53
N ARG A 403 25.23 -6.47 -35.49
CA ARG A 403 25.35 -5.01 -35.32
C ARG A 403 26.29 -4.44 -36.39
N ARG A 404 25.98 -3.24 -36.88
CA ARG A 404 26.79 -2.54 -37.91
C ARG A 404 28.24 -2.33 -37.50
N HIS A 405 28.50 -2.09 -36.22
CA HIS A 405 29.85 -1.99 -35.65
C HIS A 405 29.97 -3.02 -34.53
N VAL A 406 30.83 -4.03 -34.73
CA VAL A 406 31.15 -5.04 -33.73
C VAL A 406 32.55 -4.75 -33.22
N GLU A 407 32.67 -4.46 -31.94
CA GLU A 407 33.97 -4.33 -31.29
C GLU A 407 34.63 -5.70 -31.19
N THR A 408 35.74 -5.87 -31.92
CA THR A 408 36.56 -7.09 -31.90
C THR A 408 37.78 -6.98 -31.01
N ARG A 409 38.08 -5.77 -30.51
CA ARG A 409 39.17 -5.50 -29.57
C ARG A 409 38.82 -6.14 -28.22
N GLY A 410 39.58 -7.16 -27.81
CA GLY A 410 39.39 -7.87 -26.54
C GLY A 410 38.74 -9.25 -26.65
N LEU A 411 38.34 -9.71 -27.84
CA LEU A 411 37.87 -11.08 -28.03
C LEU A 411 39.04 -12.08 -28.01
N ASP A 412 38.87 -13.18 -27.31
CA ASP A 412 39.75 -14.35 -27.32
C ASP A 412 39.69 -15.11 -28.66
N THR A 413 40.56 -16.09 -28.84
CA THR A 413 40.61 -16.88 -30.09
C THR A 413 39.26 -17.57 -30.40
N PRO A 414 38.61 -18.26 -29.44
CA PRO A 414 37.28 -18.84 -29.65
C PRO A 414 36.20 -17.78 -29.99
N GLY A 415 36.23 -16.62 -29.34
CA GLY A 415 35.27 -15.54 -29.61
C GLY A 415 35.37 -14.98 -31.03
N ARG A 416 36.59 -14.87 -31.58
CA ARG A 416 36.80 -14.46 -32.98
C ARG A 416 36.32 -15.52 -33.97
N GLU A 417 36.58 -16.79 -33.69
CA GLU A 417 36.12 -17.90 -34.52
C GLU A 417 34.59 -18.01 -34.54
N ALA A 418 33.96 -17.88 -33.36
CA ALA A 418 32.51 -17.86 -33.23
C ALA A 418 31.87 -16.68 -33.98
N LEU A 419 32.44 -15.48 -33.87
CA LEU A 419 31.96 -14.31 -34.63
C LEU A 419 32.09 -14.51 -36.14
N GLY A 420 33.20 -15.11 -36.60
CA GLY A 420 33.40 -15.47 -38.01
C GLY A 420 32.36 -16.46 -38.50
N TRP A 421 32.10 -17.52 -37.74
CA TRP A 421 31.06 -18.52 -38.04
C TRP A 421 29.66 -17.91 -38.07
N PHE A 422 29.28 -17.08 -37.08
CA PHE A 422 27.97 -16.44 -37.08
C PHE A 422 27.72 -15.56 -38.30
N ARG A 423 28.74 -14.88 -38.82
CA ARG A 423 28.59 -13.99 -39.97
C ARG A 423 28.60 -14.72 -41.31
N ARG A 424 29.29 -15.85 -41.40
CA ARG A 424 29.41 -16.63 -42.65
C ARG A 424 28.29 -17.64 -42.82
N ASP A 425 27.98 -18.37 -41.75
CA ASP A 425 27.26 -19.64 -41.85
C ASP A 425 25.89 -19.63 -41.14
N VAL A 426 25.61 -18.59 -40.34
CA VAL A 426 24.37 -18.49 -39.55
C VAL A 426 23.58 -17.25 -39.95
N PRO A 427 22.36 -17.39 -40.49
CA PRO A 427 21.46 -16.25 -40.68
C PRO A 427 20.93 -15.70 -39.34
N GLU A 428 20.60 -14.41 -39.27
CA GLU A 428 20.09 -13.76 -38.05
C GLU A 428 18.83 -14.45 -37.50
N ARG A 429 17.90 -14.81 -38.38
CA ARG A 429 16.69 -15.56 -38.00
C ARG A 429 17.03 -16.92 -37.38
N THR A 430 18.04 -17.60 -37.92
CA THR A 430 18.48 -18.90 -37.43
C THR A 430 19.11 -18.77 -36.04
N LEU A 431 19.95 -17.74 -35.83
CA LEU A 431 20.52 -17.45 -34.51
C LEU A 431 19.42 -17.20 -33.49
N HIS A 432 18.42 -16.38 -33.81
CA HIS A 432 17.29 -16.14 -32.91
C HIS A 432 16.47 -17.40 -32.62
N ASN A 433 16.27 -18.27 -33.60
CA ASN A 433 15.60 -19.56 -33.39
C ASN A 433 16.41 -20.48 -32.47
N TRP A 434 17.72 -20.55 -32.64
CA TRP A 434 18.61 -21.32 -31.77
C TRP A 434 18.66 -20.75 -30.35
N GLN A 435 18.69 -19.43 -30.19
CA GLN A 435 18.60 -18.78 -28.87
C GLN A 435 17.28 -19.14 -28.17
N ASN A 436 16.16 -19.10 -28.88
CA ASN A 436 14.85 -19.46 -28.32
C ASN A 436 14.78 -20.93 -27.92
N ALA A 437 15.30 -21.84 -28.74
CA ALA A 437 15.34 -23.26 -28.44
C ALA A 437 16.29 -23.57 -27.27
N ALA A 438 17.49 -22.98 -27.27
CA ALA A 438 18.47 -23.15 -26.20
C ALA A 438 17.95 -22.59 -24.87
N ALA A 439 17.25 -21.45 -24.88
CA ALA A 439 16.65 -20.89 -23.68
C ALA A 439 15.58 -21.82 -23.07
N ARG A 440 14.87 -22.60 -23.88
CA ARG A 440 13.96 -23.65 -23.38
C ARG A 440 14.72 -24.78 -22.70
N LEU A 441 15.84 -25.22 -23.27
CA LEU A 441 16.70 -26.25 -22.64
C LEU A 441 17.25 -25.79 -21.29
N VAL A 442 17.72 -24.54 -21.22
CA VAL A 442 18.15 -23.92 -19.95
C VAL A 442 16.99 -23.86 -18.95
N ALA A 443 15.79 -23.49 -19.41
CA ALA A 443 14.60 -23.45 -18.57
C ALA A 443 14.25 -24.83 -18.01
N THR A 444 14.32 -25.88 -18.82
CA THR A 444 14.10 -27.26 -18.38
C THR A 444 15.13 -27.71 -17.35
N ASP A 445 16.42 -27.41 -17.57
CA ASP A 445 17.49 -27.72 -16.60
C ASP A 445 17.29 -26.98 -15.27
N LEU A 446 16.96 -25.69 -15.29
CA LEU A 446 16.66 -24.94 -14.07
C LEU A 446 15.42 -25.49 -13.36
N ARG A 447 14.34 -25.77 -14.11
CA ARG A 447 13.10 -26.32 -13.55
C ARG A 447 13.30 -27.69 -12.91
N SER A 448 14.21 -28.52 -13.42
CA SER A 448 14.54 -29.81 -12.82
C SER A 448 15.19 -29.72 -11.42
N ARG A 449 15.57 -28.50 -11.01
CA ARG A 449 16.22 -28.18 -9.73
C ARG A 449 15.35 -27.32 -8.81
N LEU A 450 14.09 -27.09 -9.19
CA LEU A 450 13.04 -26.60 -8.29
C LEU A 450 12.65 -27.74 -7.33
#